data_AF-X1CM39-F1
#
_entry.id   AF-X1CM39-F1
#
_cell.length_a   1.000
_cell.length_b   1.000
_cell.length_c   1.000
_cell.angle_alpha   90.00
_cell.angle_beta   90.00
_cell.angle_gamma   90.00
#
_symmetry.space_group_name_H-M   'P 1'
#
loop_
_entity.id
_entity.type
_entity.pdbx_description
1 polymer ?
#
loop_
_entity_poly.entity_id
_entity_poly.type
_entity_poly.pdbx_seq_one_letter_code
_entity_poly.pdbx_strand_id
1 'polypeptide(L)' 'MLLTGASASAIYAQAQKEGMASMWREGMLKVKEGITSPSEVLRNVFSIG' A
#
# COMPACT_ATOMS: atom_id res chain seq x y z
N MET A 1 16.22 -10.79 3.61
CA MET A 1 14.83 -10.94 4.14
C MET A 1 14.11 -12.12 3.51
N LEU A 2 14.07 -12.25 2.17
CA LEU A 2 13.40 -13.38 1.50
C LEU A 2 14.10 -14.72 1.76
N LEU A 3 15.43 -14.78 1.57
CA LEU A 3 16.24 -15.99 1.80
C LEU A 3 16.27 -16.44 3.28
N THR A 4 15.90 -15.55 4.19
CA THR A 4 15.89 -15.79 5.64
C THR A 4 14.49 -16.10 6.17
N GLY A 5 13.48 -16.25 5.30
CA GLY A 5 12.11 -16.55 5.70
C GLY A 5 11.44 -15.46 6.55
N ALA A 6 11.76 -14.18 6.30
CA ALA A 6 11.17 -13.07 7.04
C ALA A 6 9.63 -13.04 6.87
N SER A 7 8.91 -12.67 7.93
CA SER A 7 7.45 -12.53 7.88
C SER A 7 7.03 -11.44 6.90
N ALA A 8 5.80 -11.55 6.39
CA ALA A 8 5.21 -10.52 5.53
C ALA A 8 5.23 -9.12 6.20
N SER A 9 4.99 -9.05 7.51
CA SER A 9 5.07 -7.80 8.29
C SER A 9 6.48 -7.22 8.34
N ALA A 10 7.51 -8.06 8.47
CA ALA A 10 8.90 -7.61 8.49
C ALA A 10 9.34 -7.10 7.11
N ILE A 11 8.92 -7.78 6.03
CA ILE A 11 9.15 -7.34 4.66
C ILE A 11 8.44 -6.02 4.38
N TYR A 12 7.17 -5.89 4.78
CA TYR A 12 6.40 -4.66 4.64
C TYR A 12 7.03 -3.48 5.40
N ALA A 13 7.50 -3.72 6.63
CA ALA A 13 8.20 -2.71 7.41
C ALA A 13 9.50 -2.25 6.74
N GLN A 14 10.27 -3.19 6.19
CA GLN A 14 11.51 -2.85 5.48
C GLN A 14 11.23 -2.09 4.18
N ALA A 15 10.25 -2.51 3.39
CA ALA A 15 9.86 -1.83 2.16
C ALA A 15 9.44 -0.38 2.43
N GLN A 16 8.67 -0.12 3.49
CA GLN A 16 8.33 1.25 3.89
C GLN A 16 9.56 2.08 4.27
N LYS A 17 10.55 1.50 4.95
CA LYS A 17 11.82 2.19 5.27
C LYS A 17 12.61 2.55 4.01
N GLU A 18 12.53 1.72 2.97
CA GLU A 18 13.17 1.94 1.68
C GLU A 18 12.38 2.90 0.76
N GLY A 19 11.27 3.46 1.24
CA GLY A 19 10.50 4.48 0.53
C GLY A 19 9.28 3.95 -0.23
N MET A 20 8.89 2.69 -0.04
CA MET A 20 7.62 2.18 -0.57
C MET A 20 6.45 2.95 0.04
N ALA A 21 5.59 3.52 -0.81
CA ALA A 21 4.30 4.07 -0.40
C ALA A 21 3.24 2.96 -0.31
N SER A 22 2.36 3.03 0.68
CA SER A 22 1.23 2.10 0.79
C SER A 22 0.21 2.33 -0.33
N MET A 23 -0.52 1.28 -0.72
CA MET A 23 -1.62 1.37 -1.69
C MET A 23 -2.69 2.39 -1.26
N TRP A 24 -2.96 2.49 0.05
CA TRP A 24 -3.85 3.51 0.59
C TRP A 24 -3.35 4.93 0.29
N ARG A 25 -2.08 5.23 0.60
CA ARG A 25 -1.51 6.57 0.41
C ARG A 25 -1.53 6.96 -1.06
N GLU A 26 -1.10 6.06 -1.93
CA GLU A 26 -1.15 6.26 -3.39
C GLU A 26 -2.58 6.45 -3.91
N GLY A 27 -3.51 5.61 -3.47
CA GLY A 27 -4.92 5.73 -3.85
C GLY A 27 -5.50 7.10 -3.48
N MET A 28 -5.22 7.58 -2.27
CA MET A 28 -5.71 8.88 -1.82
C MET A 28 -5.05 10.07 -2.53
N LEU A 29 -3.80 9.95 -2.98
CA LEU A 29 -3.17 10.97 -3.84
C LEU A 29 -3.89 11.05 -5.20
N LYS A 30 -4.23 9.91 -5.80
CA LYS A 30 -5.00 9.85 -7.04
C LYS A 30 -6.42 10.41 -6.88
N VAL A 31 -7.03 10.26 -5.70
CA VAL A 31 -8.30 10.94 -5.37
C VAL A 31 -8.13 12.45 -5.42
N LYS A 32 -7.05 12.98 -4.80
CA LYS A 32 -6.76 14.41 -4.79
C LYS A 32 -6.54 14.96 -6.21
N GLU A 33 -5.97 14.15 -7.09
CA GLU A 33 -5.77 14.48 -8.51
C GLU A 33 -7.04 14.31 -9.36
N GLY A 34 -8.14 13.80 -8.79
CA GLY A 34 -9.40 13.57 -9.50
C GLY A 34 -9.41 12.35 -10.43
N ILE A 35 -8.40 11.46 -10.30
CA ILE A 35 -8.26 10.26 -11.14
C ILE A 35 -9.19 9.13 -10.67
N THR A 36 -9.42 9.02 -9.36
CA THR A 36 -10.29 8.00 -8.75
C THR A 36 -11.12 8.61 -7.61
N SER A 37 -11.98 7.80 -6.98
CA SER A 37 -12.87 8.21 -5.88
C SER A 37 -12.47 7.56 -4.55
N PRO A 38 -12.78 8.19 -3.39
CA PRO A 38 -12.53 7.58 -2.08
C PRO A 38 -13.19 6.20 -1.93
N SER A 39 -14.42 6.02 -2.44
CA SER A 39 -15.14 4.75 -2.35
C SER A 39 -14.44 3.63 -3.11
N GLU A 40 -13.83 3.92 -4.25
CA GLU A 40 -13.03 2.95 -5.00
C GLU A 40 -11.76 2.56 -4.26
N VAL A 41 -11.03 3.53 -3.70
CA VAL A 41 -9.81 3.27 -2.90
C VAL A 41 -10.15 2.39 -1.71
N LEU A 42 -11.21 2.71 -0.95
CA LEU A 42 -11.64 1.93 0.20
C LEU A 42 -12.01 0.49 -0.20
N ARG A 43 -12.77 0.32 -1.28
CA ARG A 43 -13.16 -1.01 -1.75
C ARG A 43 -11.93 -1.85 -2.09
N ASN A 44 -10.98 -1.29 -2.82
CA ASN A 44 -9.88 -2.08 -3.39
C ASN A 44 -8.74 -2.33 -2.38
N VAL A 45 -8.40 -1.35 -1.53
CA VAL A 45 -7.32 -1.50 -0.55
C VAL A 45 -7.66 -2.57 0.49
N PHE A 46 -8.92 -2.68 0.91
CA PHE A 46 -9.34 -3.68 1.90
C PHE A 46 -9.76 -5.02 1.30
N SER A 47 -9.97 -5.10 -0.02
CA SER A 47 -10.31 -6.37 -0.69
C SER A 47 -9.08 -7.12 -1.22
N ILE A 48 -7.94 -6.45 -1.34
CA ILE A 48 -6.69 -7.01 -1.89
C ILE A 48 -5.60 -7.12 -0.78
N GLY A 49 -5.85 -6.54 0.40
CA GLY A 49 -4.92 -6.50 1.53
C GLY A 49 -4.87 -7.77 2.37
#